data_AF-A0A9D7GZW5-F1
#
_entry.id   AF-A0A9D7GZW5-F1
#
_cell.length_a   1.000
_cell.length_b   1.000
_cell.length_c   1.000
_cell.angle_alpha   90.00
_cell.angle_beta   90.00
_cell.angle_gamma   90.00
#
_symmetry.space_group_name_H-M   'P 1'
#
loop_
_entity.id
_entity.type
_entity.pdbx_description
1 polymer ?
#
loop_
_entity_poly.entity_id
_entity_poly.type
_entity_poly.pdbx_seq_one_letter_code
_entity_poly.pdbx_strand_id
1 'polypeptide(L)'
;MSHPSVVTLDKKSAPRTLFAGDMLVEVDLPPGTRCIYPKPPLASLKDPDAAIRYALNHPLNSEPLHAKLRPGMKVVIAIDDISLPLPPMRRPDVRERVLTIVLEMLSDHGVEDVEMIIATAVHRRMTAAEIKHAVGDKIFNAYYPDRLKNHDAEDPHGMKYVGTTEEGEIVELNKTAVESDLLIYVNLNLVPMDGGHKSVAVGLCGYKSLRAHHNPRVMRACHSYMDPTPKTSALAASVERQGRLTNKALNVFTIETTINNRMFDRPLEFLHKNEDDLTGFERTAMKALVRTLERVPQAARQAIFERVPAPYGMTGVFAGETEAVHKATLEKCFEQYAVPVKGQADVVVSGIPYISPYNVNSFLNPLLVQVMAEGYLFNMYRGQPLIKKGGTLIITHPCTDKFDKEHHAPYIEFVHNLLPETRDALELHKRYEEKFATNPAYIQMYRTGHAYHPAHPFYMWYWGEAGRQWLGQVIVVGADNEYIPKILGYKTARTMAEALSMAREKHGPSPEITCLRIPPIVIADVS
;
A
#
# COMPACT_ATOMS: atom_id res chain seq x y z
N MET A 1 -25.92 -10.27 -16.42
CA MET A 1 -25.72 -8.81 -16.52
C MET A 1 -24.32 -8.49 -16.02
N SER A 2 -23.62 -7.54 -16.64
CA SER A 2 -22.33 -7.04 -16.13
C SER A 2 -22.54 -6.27 -14.82
N HIS A 3 -21.55 -6.27 -13.93
CA HIS A 3 -21.58 -5.50 -12.70
C HIS A 3 -21.64 -3.98 -13.02
N PRO A 4 -22.32 -3.12 -12.24
CA PRO A 4 -22.43 -1.68 -12.53
C PRO A 4 -21.09 -0.95 -12.68
N SER A 5 -20.06 -1.42 -11.97
CA SER A 5 -18.70 -0.91 -12.09
C SER A 5 -17.92 -1.44 -13.30
N VAL A 6 -18.54 -2.22 -14.19
CA VAL A 6 -17.92 -2.75 -15.42
C VAL A 6 -18.69 -2.25 -16.64
N VAL A 7 -18.06 -1.35 -17.39
CA VAL A 7 -18.65 -0.65 -18.54
C VAL A 7 -17.93 -1.08 -19.81
N THR A 8 -18.65 -1.37 -20.88
CA THR A 8 -18.06 -1.61 -22.20
C THR A 8 -18.23 -0.36 -23.05
N LEU A 9 -17.13 0.18 -23.57
CA LEU A 9 -17.16 1.41 -24.36
C LEU A 9 -17.82 1.19 -25.72
N ASP A 10 -18.54 2.19 -26.19
CA ASP A 10 -19.07 2.27 -27.56
C ASP A 10 -18.55 3.52 -28.28
N LYS A 11 -19.06 3.81 -29.50
CA LYS A 11 -18.63 4.96 -30.30
C LYS A 11 -19.01 6.33 -29.71
N LYS A 12 -19.93 6.37 -28.75
CA LYS A 12 -20.44 7.57 -28.08
C LYS A 12 -19.86 7.75 -26.68
N SER A 13 -19.20 6.73 -26.13
CA SER A 13 -18.47 6.85 -24.87
C SER A 13 -17.47 8.00 -24.91
N ALA A 14 -17.39 8.76 -23.82
CA ALA A 14 -16.41 9.82 -23.67
C ALA A 14 -14.97 9.27 -23.59
N PRO A 15 -13.95 10.11 -23.83
CA PRO A 15 -12.57 9.76 -23.50
C PRO A 15 -12.43 9.40 -22.01
N ARG A 16 -11.52 8.48 -21.67
CA ARG A 16 -11.20 8.16 -20.27
C ARG A 16 -10.12 9.09 -19.75
N THR A 17 -10.19 9.52 -18.50
CA THR A 17 -9.19 10.41 -17.90
C THR A 17 -8.33 9.65 -16.89
N LEU A 18 -7.10 9.28 -17.27
CA LEU A 18 -6.18 8.48 -16.45
C LEU A 18 -5.16 9.37 -15.72
N PHE A 19 -4.67 8.91 -14.57
CA PHE A 19 -3.53 9.53 -13.91
C PHE A 19 -2.23 9.27 -14.67
N ALA A 20 -1.35 10.27 -14.71
CA ALA A 20 0.02 10.17 -15.18
C ALA A 20 0.95 10.84 -14.16
N GLY A 21 1.17 10.16 -13.04
CA GLY A 21 1.79 10.74 -11.85
C GLY A 21 0.87 11.81 -11.25
N ASP A 22 1.38 13.03 -11.15
CA ASP A 22 0.64 14.21 -10.67
C ASP A 22 -0.09 14.97 -11.78
N MET A 23 -0.30 14.33 -12.93
CA MET A 23 -1.10 14.85 -14.04
C MET A 23 -2.32 13.95 -14.30
N LEU A 24 -3.24 14.46 -15.12
CA LEU A 24 -4.34 13.71 -15.70
C LEU A 24 -4.24 13.78 -17.23
N VAL A 25 -4.49 12.67 -17.90
CA VAL A 25 -4.45 12.57 -19.37
C VAL A 25 -5.76 12.00 -19.89
N GLU A 26 -6.33 12.65 -20.91
CA GLU A 26 -7.47 12.11 -21.65
C GLU A 26 -6.97 11.08 -22.67
N VAL A 27 -7.57 9.89 -22.68
CA VAL A 27 -7.24 8.80 -23.59
C VAL A 27 -8.49 8.30 -24.31
N ASP A 28 -8.40 8.21 -25.63
CA ASP A 28 -9.41 7.57 -26.46
C ASP A 28 -9.11 6.07 -26.56
N LEU A 29 -10.07 5.26 -26.09
CA LEU A 29 -9.99 3.81 -26.13
C LEU A 29 -11.01 3.28 -27.15
N PRO A 30 -10.69 2.21 -27.89
CA PRO A 30 -11.56 1.72 -28.95
C PRO A 30 -12.88 1.15 -28.38
N PRO A 31 -13.98 1.23 -29.15
CA PRO A 31 -15.23 0.54 -28.82
C PRO A 31 -14.98 -0.95 -28.54
N GLY A 32 -15.69 -1.50 -27.56
CA GLY A 32 -15.48 -2.86 -27.06
C GLY A 32 -14.48 -2.96 -25.90
N THR A 33 -13.72 -1.89 -25.60
CA THR A 33 -12.87 -1.85 -24.40
C THR A 33 -13.72 -1.98 -23.14
N ARG A 34 -13.32 -2.88 -22.24
CA ARG A 34 -13.94 -3.05 -20.93
C ARG A 34 -13.28 -2.12 -19.91
N CYS A 35 -14.02 -1.17 -19.33
CA CYS A 35 -13.56 -0.32 -18.24
C CYS A 35 -14.05 -0.84 -16.89
N ILE A 36 -13.15 -1.05 -15.94
CA ILE A 36 -13.45 -1.44 -14.55
C ILE A 36 -13.26 -0.20 -13.67
N TYR A 37 -14.34 0.25 -13.05
CA TYR A 37 -14.38 1.35 -12.09
C TYR A 37 -14.33 0.83 -10.65
N PRO A 38 -13.86 1.63 -9.69
CA PRO A 38 -14.07 1.34 -8.27
C PRO A 38 -15.56 1.27 -7.95
N LYS A 39 -15.93 0.49 -6.93
CA LYS A 39 -17.28 0.56 -6.37
C LYS A 39 -17.51 1.94 -5.73
N PRO A 40 -18.76 2.43 -5.69
CA PRO A 40 -19.10 3.57 -4.85
C PRO A 40 -18.60 3.36 -3.41
N PRO A 41 -18.17 4.42 -2.70
CA PRO A 41 -17.76 4.29 -1.31
C PRO A 41 -18.88 3.71 -0.45
N LEU A 42 -18.53 2.74 0.38
CA LEU A 42 -19.43 2.24 1.41
C LEU A 42 -19.77 3.35 2.40
N ALA A 43 -20.99 3.27 2.96
CA ALA A 43 -21.40 4.15 4.04
C ALA A 43 -20.49 3.91 5.26
N SER A 44 -20.05 5.02 5.86
CA SER A 44 -19.26 4.96 7.08
C SER A 44 -20.14 4.56 8.27
N LEU A 45 -19.51 4.02 9.32
CA LEU A 45 -20.15 3.78 10.60
C LEU A 45 -20.80 5.08 11.13
N LYS A 46 -22.04 4.98 11.59
CA LYS A 46 -22.79 6.14 12.11
C LYS A 46 -22.14 6.73 13.35
N ASP A 47 -21.66 5.85 14.22
CA ASP A 47 -20.92 6.19 15.44
C ASP A 47 -19.66 5.30 15.51
N PRO A 48 -18.54 5.75 14.93
CA PRO A 48 -17.28 5.01 14.97
C PRO A 48 -16.77 4.77 16.39
N ASP A 49 -16.99 5.71 17.31
CA ASP A 49 -16.44 5.64 18.66
C ASP A 49 -17.20 4.59 19.48
N ALA A 50 -18.53 4.52 19.34
CA ALA A 50 -19.33 3.43 19.91
C ALA A 50 -18.95 2.06 19.32
N ALA A 51 -18.68 1.98 18.01
CA ALA A 51 -18.26 0.75 17.36
C ALA A 51 -16.89 0.27 17.87
N ILE A 52 -15.94 1.18 18.11
CA ILE A 52 -14.64 0.85 18.71
C ILE A 52 -14.87 0.28 20.11
N ARG A 53 -15.64 0.97 20.98
CA ARG A 53 -15.96 0.46 22.33
C ARG A 53 -16.63 -0.91 22.29
N TYR A 54 -17.50 -1.16 21.32
CA TYR A 54 -18.13 -2.47 21.13
C TYR A 54 -17.09 -3.54 20.78
N ALA A 55 -16.22 -3.30 19.79
CA ALA A 55 -15.20 -4.26 19.39
C ALA A 55 -14.25 -4.62 20.54
N LEU A 56 -13.87 -3.66 21.37
CA LEU A 56 -13.01 -3.88 22.54
C LEU A 56 -13.67 -4.72 23.65
N ASN A 57 -15.00 -4.63 23.79
CA ASN A 57 -15.77 -5.36 24.80
C ASN A 57 -16.34 -6.71 24.30
N HIS A 58 -16.42 -6.89 22.97
CA HIS A 58 -16.88 -8.12 22.33
C HIS A 58 -15.86 -8.62 21.31
N PRO A 59 -14.60 -8.90 21.72
CA PRO A 59 -13.56 -9.26 20.79
C PRO A 59 -13.78 -10.67 20.22
N LEU A 60 -13.28 -10.87 19.00
CA LEU A 60 -13.32 -12.13 18.30
C LEU A 60 -12.27 -13.08 18.89
N ASN A 61 -12.70 -14.26 19.33
CA ASN A 61 -11.85 -15.33 19.86
C ASN A 61 -10.85 -14.89 20.95
N SER A 62 -11.21 -13.88 21.75
CA SER A 62 -10.37 -13.38 22.84
C SER A 62 -11.25 -12.94 24.01
N GLU A 63 -10.63 -12.72 25.17
CA GLU A 63 -11.30 -12.05 26.28
C GLU A 63 -11.43 -10.55 25.99
N PRO A 64 -12.49 -9.88 26.46
CA PRO A 64 -12.62 -8.42 26.42
C PRO A 64 -11.35 -7.71 26.88
N LEU A 65 -10.99 -6.58 26.25
CA LEU A 65 -9.73 -5.90 26.56
C LEU A 65 -9.61 -5.61 28.06
N HIS A 66 -10.68 -5.11 28.69
CA HIS A 66 -10.71 -4.81 30.12
C HIS A 66 -10.36 -6.00 31.02
N ALA A 67 -10.71 -7.23 30.63
CA ALA A 67 -10.43 -8.45 31.39
C ALA A 67 -8.94 -8.83 31.35
N LYS A 68 -8.17 -8.27 30.40
CA LYS A 68 -6.72 -8.45 30.29
C LYS A 68 -5.92 -7.41 31.07
N LEU A 69 -6.57 -6.36 31.56
CA LEU A 69 -5.93 -5.22 32.21
C LEU A 69 -5.79 -5.44 33.71
N ARG A 70 -4.64 -5.05 34.25
CA ARG A 70 -4.37 -5.05 35.68
C ARG A 70 -3.39 -3.92 36.05
N PRO A 71 -3.49 -3.34 37.25
CA PRO A 71 -2.51 -2.36 37.72
C PRO A 71 -1.08 -2.91 37.68
N GLY A 72 -0.12 -2.05 37.32
CA GLY A 72 1.31 -2.37 37.30
C GLY A 72 1.79 -3.21 36.11
N MET A 73 0.93 -3.53 35.14
CA MET A 73 1.36 -4.20 33.91
C MET A 73 1.98 -3.22 32.91
N LYS A 74 2.91 -3.72 32.09
CA LYS A 74 3.50 -2.99 30.96
C LYS A 74 2.71 -3.26 29.68
N VAL A 75 2.13 -2.22 29.09
CA VAL A 75 1.40 -2.28 27.81
C VAL A 75 2.19 -1.57 26.72
N VAL A 76 2.30 -2.21 25.57
CA VAL A 76 2.81 -1.57 24.35
C VAL A 76 1.68 -1.47 23.34
N ILE A 77 1.53 -0.30 22.72
CA ILE A 77 0.61 -0.10 21.61
C ILE A 77 1.40 0.19 20.34
N ALA A 78 1.36 -0.70 19.36
CA ALA A 78 1.93 -0.48 18.04
C ALA A 78 0.87 0.07 17.08
N ILE A 79 1.25 1.01 16.22
CA ILE A 79 0.36 1.65 15.24
C ILE A 79 0.99 1.68 13.85
N ASP A 80 0.17 1.52 12.81
CA ASP A 80 0.63 1.66 11.42
C ASP A 80 1.27 3.02 11.16
N ASP A 81 2.26 3.02 10.27
CA ASP A 81 3.01 4.21 9.88
C ASP A 81 2.29 5.07 8.81
N ILE A 82 3.03 6.01 8.22
CA ILE A 82 2.50 6.95 7.23
C ILE A 82 2.07 6.31 5.91
N SER A 83 2.45 5.06 5.64
CA SER A 83 2.07 4.37 4.41
C SER A 83 0.56 4.11 4.31
N LEU A 84 -0.21 4.36 5.37
CA LEU A 84 -1.65 4.15 5.44
C LEU A 84 -2.36 5.31 6.20
N PRO A 85 -3.52 5.80 5.71
CA PRO A 85 -4.07 5.59 4.37
C PRO A 85 -3.39 6.51 3.33
N LEU A 86 -3.64 6.24 2.05
CA LEU A 86 -3.08 6.99 0.93
C LEU A 86 -4.22 7.57 0.08
N PRO A 87 -4.34 8.90 -0.04
CA PRO A 87 -3.56 9.94 0.64
C PRO A 87 -3.95 10.05 2.12
N PRO A 88 -3.22 10.85 2.93
CA PRO A 88 -3.54 11.04 4.33
C PRO A 88 -5.01 11.41 4.55
N MET A 89 -5.64 10.81 5.56
CA MET A 89 -7.03 11.08 5.89
C MET A 89 -7.20 12.37 6.68
N ARG A 90 -8.40 12.95 6.60
CA ARG A 90 -8.79 14.07 7.47
C ARG A 90 -8.75 13.67 8.94
N ARG A 91 -8.40 14.63 9.80
CA ARG A 91 -8.44 14.44 11.25
C ARG A 91 -9.89 14.43 11.78
N PRO A 92 -10.16 13.73 12.89
CA PRO A 92 -9.25 12.81 13.57
C PRO A 92 -9.01 11.55 12.73
N ASP A 93 -7.74 11.12 12.68
CA ASP A 93 -7.34 9.87 12.05
C ASP A 93 -7.99 8.68 12.79
N VAL A 94 -8.19 7.53 12.12
CA VAL A 94 -8.75 6.36 12.80
C VAL A 94 -7.85 5.89 13.94
N ARG A 95 -6.52 6.05 13.80
CA ARG A 95 -5.54 5.72 14.84
C ARG A 95 -5.75 6.60 16.05
N GLU A 96 -5.86 7.93 15.87
CA GLU A 96 -6.21 8.87 16.94
C GLU A 96 -7.49 8.45 17.68
N ARG A 97 -8.55 8.07 16.96
CA ARG A 97 -9.82 7.63 17.57
C ARG A 97 -9.66 6.36 18.41
N VAL A 98 -9.04 5.32 17.84
CA VAL A 98 -8.84 4.05 18.55
C VAL A 98 -7.94 4.26 19.77
N LEU A 99 -6.81 4.97 19.61
CA LEU A 99 -5.88 5.25 20.70
C LEU A 99 -6.55 6.03 21.83
N THR A 100 -7.38 7.02 21.52
CA THR A 100 -8.10 7.79 22.55
C THR A 100 -8.93 6.87 23.45
N ILE A 101 -9.67 5.94 22.87
CA ILE A 101 -10.54 5.00 23.61
C ILE A 101 -9.72 3.94 24.34
N VAL A 102 -8.67 3.41 23.71
CA VAL A 102 -7.79 2.40 24.33
C VAL A 102 -7.05 3.00 25.53
N LEU A 103 -6.46 4.20 25.39
CA LEU A 103 -5.74 4.88 26.47
C LEU A 103 -6.66 5.23 27.65
N GLU A 104 -7.89 5.66 27.38
CA GLU A 104 -8.92 5.85 28.41
C GLU A 104 -9.17 4.54 29.19
N MET A 105 -9.42 3.43 28.47
CA MET A 105 -9.65 2.13 29.09
C MET A 105 -8.46 1.63 29.91
N LEU A 106 -7.22 1.83 29.43
CA LEU A 106 -6.00 1.51 30.17
C LEU A 106 -5.93 2.31 31.48
N SER A 107 -6.17 3.62 31.41
CA SER A 107 -6.18 4.49 32.59
C SER A 107 -7.25 4.09 33.61
N ASP A 108 -8.48 3.80 33.15
CA ASP A 108 -9.60 3.40 34.02
C ASP A 108 -9.32 2.09 34.80
N HIS A 109 -8.41 1.25 34.29
CA HIS A 109 -8.00 -0.01 34.92
C HIS A 109 -6.63 0.10 35.63
N GLY A 110 -6.11 1.31 35.83
CA GLY A 110 -4.88 1.57 36.58
C GLY A 110 -3.59 1.18 35.86
N VAL A 111 -3.61 1.10 34.53
CA VAL A 111 -2.41 0.82 33.72
C VAL A 111 -1.68 2.13 33.42
N GLU A 112 -0.55 2.35 34.10
CA GLU A 112 0.26 3.57 33.95
C GLU A 112 1.48 3.39 33.04
N ASP A 113 1.99 2.15 32.88
CA ASP A 113 3.16 1.84 32.05
C ASP A 113 2.76 1.48 30.61
N VAL A 114 2.44 2.51 29.82
CA VAL A 114 2.12 2.45 28.40
C VAL A 114 3.25 3.04 27.54
N GLU A 115 3.77 2.27 26.59
CA GLU A 115 4.64 2.77 25.50
C GLU A 115 3.94 2.60 24.14
N MET A 116 4.21 3.50 23.21
CA MET A 116 3.70 3.45 21.84
C MET A 116 4.83 3.38 20.81
N ILE A 117 4.60 2.59 19.75
CA ILE A 117 5.58 2.37 18.68
C ILE A 117 4.91 2.60 17.32
N ILE A 118 5.49 3.48 16.49
CA ILE A 118 5.15 3.53 15.06
C ILE A 118 5.81 2.32 14.40
N ALA A 119 5.01 1.43 13.83
CA ALA A 119 5.44 0.18 13.22
C ALA A 119 5.95 0.42 11.79
N THR A 120 7.16 0.96 11.67
CA THR A 120 7.77 1.30 10.38
C THR A 120 8.50 0.12 9.73
N ALA A 121 8.91 -0.91 10.49
CA ALA A 121 9.87 -1.90 10.01
C ALA A 121 11.06 -1.20 9.31
N VAL A 122 11.32 -1.56 8.04
CA VAL A 122 12.36 -0.96 7.18
C VAL A 122 11.91 0.30 6.42
N HIS A 123 10.71 0.81 6.68
CA HIS A 123 10.26 2.09 6.15
C HIS A 123 10.97 3.26 6.81
N ARG A 124 10.94 4.43 6.16
CA ARG A 124 11.46 5.65 6.76
C ARG A 124 10.74 5.99 8.07
N ARG A 125 11.48 6.63 8.98
CA ARG A 125 10.92 7.21 10.20
C ARG A 125 9.91 8.31 9.85
N MET A 126 8.77 8.31 10.54
CA MET A 126 7.83 9.43 10.46
C MET A 126 8.40 10.66 11.17
N THR A 127 8.16 11.84 10.61
CA THR A 127 8.47 13.12 11.23
C THR A 127 7.52 13.40 12.40
N ALA A 128 7.90 14.32 13.29
CA ALA A 128 7.04 14.74 14.40
C ALA A 128 5.66 15.25 13.92
N ALA A 129 5.61 15.99 12.80
CA ALA A 129 4.37 16.51 12.24
C ALA A 129 3.46 15.38 11.70
N GLU A 130 4.07 14.37 11.06
CA GLU A 130 3.36 13.20 10.55
C GLU A 130 2.80 12.35 11.70
N ILE A 131 3.58 12.13 12.76
CA ILE A 131 3.14 11.41 13.97
C ILE A 131 1.99 12.19 14.63
N LYS A 132 2.16 13.50 14.82
CA LYS A 132 1.14 14.37 15.41
C LYS A 132 -0.18 14.37 14.64
N HIS A 133 -0.12 14.32 13.31
CA HIS A 133 -1.32 14.19 12.47
C HIS A 133 -2.03 12.85 12.72
N ALA A 134 -1.29 11.75 12.80
CA ALA A 134 -1.84 10.40 12.95
C ALA A 134 -2.42 10.12 14.34
N VAL A 135 -1.78 10.61 15.41
CA VAL A 135 -2.21 10.31 16.80
C VAL A 135 -2.99 11.45 17.45
N GLY A 136 -3.00 12.63 16.84
CA GLY A 136 -3.64 13.82 17.38
C GLY A 136 -2.84 14.58 18.44
N ASP A 137 -3.25 15.82 18.69
CA ASP A 137 -2.50 16.76 19.52
C ASP A 137 -2.35 16.28 20.98
N LYS A 138 -3.41 15.71 21.56
CA LYS A 138 -3.42 15.29 22.96
C LYS A 138 -2.44 14.14 23.22
N ILE A 139 -2.51 13.11 22.39
CA ILE A 139 -1.67 11.92 22.52
C ILE A 139 -0.22 12.26 22.18
N PHE A 140 -0.01 13.06 21.13
CA PHE A 140 1.32 13.53 20.77
C PHE A 140 1.99 14.27 21.93
N ASN A 141 1.31 15.27 22.51
CA ASN A 141 1.89 16.08 23.60
C ASN A 141 2.15 15.27 24.89
N ALA A 142 1.40 14.19 25.12
CA ALA A 142 1.52 13.38 26.32
C ALA A 142 2.61 12.29 26.23
N TYR A 143 2.89 11.78 25.02
CA TYR A 143 3.76 10.62 24.85
C TYR A 143 4.97 10.85 23.95
N TYR A 144 4.95 11.81 23.01
CA TYR A 144 6.08 12.05 22.11
C TYR A 144 7.10 13.02 22.73
N PRO A 145 8.42 12.75 22.64
CA PRO A 145 9.06 11.61 21.98
C PRO A 145 9.36 10.41 22.90
N ASP A 146 9.20 10.56 24.21
CA ASP A 146 9.79 9.64 25.20
C ASP A 146 9.10 8.27 25.26
N ARG A 147 7.78 8.26 25.05
CA ARG A 147 6.90 7.07 25.14
C ARG A 147 6.12 6.82 23.85
N LEU A 148 6.40 7.58 22.78
CA LEU A 148 5.88 7.37 21.43
C LEU A 148 7.04 7.55 20.44
N LYS A 149 7.53 6.45 19.87
CA LYS A 149 8.75 6.44 19.05
C LYS A 149 8.56 5.65 17.75
N ASN A 150 9.34 6.01 16.73
CA ASN A 150 9.48 5.15 15.55
C ASN A 150 10.23 3.88 15.92
N HIS A 151 9.79 2.75 15.37
CA HIS A 151 10.57 1.52 15.36
C HIS A 151 11.94 1.75 14.68
N ASP A 152 12.97 1.06 15.18
CA ASP A 152 14.32 1.04 14.60
C ASP A 152 14.70 -0.43 14.41
N ALA A 153 14.62 -0.90 13.16
CA ALA A 153 14.88 -2.29 12.77
C ALA A 153 16.36 -2.68 12.91
N GLU A 154 17.25 -1.69 13.06
CA GLU A 154 18.70 -1.84 13.11
C GLU A 154 19.27 -1.44 14.48
N ASP A 155 18.42 -1.32 15.52
CA ASP A 155 18.88 -1.05 16.88
C ASP A 155 19.58 -2.28 17.49
N PRO A 156 20.91 -2.22 17.76
CA PRO A 156 21.65 -3.35 18.32
C PRO A 156 21.16 -3.82 19.69
N HIS A 157 20.44 -2.95 20.42
CA HIS A 157 19.92 -3.24 21.76
C HIS A 157 18.39 -3.22 21.82
N GLY A 158 17.74 -2.73 20.77
CA GLY A 158 16.29 -2.57 20.65
C GLY A 158 15.57 -3.73 19.99
N MET A 159 16.29 -4.78 19.56
CA MET A 159 15.74 -5.98 18.92
C MET A 159 15.93 -7.23 19.78
N LYS A 160 14.95 -8.13 19.75
CA LYS A 160 14.96 -9.38 20.52
C LYS A 160 14.53 -10.56 19.66
N TYR A 161 15.35 -11.60 19.67
CA TYR A 161 15.02 -12.89 19.06
C TYR A 161 13.85 -13.54 19.80
N VAL A 162 12.82 -13.92 19.04
CA VAL A 162 11.60 -14.58 19.52
C VAL A 162 11.69 -16.08 19.27
N GLY A 163 12.19 -16.48 18.11
CA GLY A 163 12.32 -17.88 17.73
C GLY A 163 12.68 -18.07 16.26
N THR A 164 12.69 -19.31 15.81
CA THR A 164 12.86 -19.68 14.41
C THR A 164 11.67 -20.55 14.00
N THR A 165 11.07 -20.28 12.85
CA THR A 165 9.94 -21.07 12.34
C THR A 165 10.40 -22.45 11.88
N GLU A 166 9.45 -23.34 11.62
CA GLU A 166 9.69 -24.68 11.07
C GLU A 166 10.40 -24.66 9.70
N GLU A 167 10.31 -23.56 8.95
CA GLU A 167 10.99 -23.36 7.66
C GLU A 167 12.37 -22.68 7.81
N GLY A 168 12.86 -22.52 9.04
CA GLY A 168 14.17 -21.90 9.31
C GLY A 168 14.17 -20.37 9.26
N GLU A 169 13.00 -19.72 9.35
CA GLU A 169 12.87 -18.27 9.28
C GLU A 169 13.10 -17.66 10.67
N ILE A 170 14.09 -16.79 10.79
CA ILE A 170 14.41 -16.12 12.05
C ILE A 170 13.34 -15.06 12.36
N VAL A 171 12.78 -15.08 13.57
CA VAL A 171 11.84 -14.07 14.06
C VAL A 171 12.52 -13.25 15.15
N GLU A 172 12.81 -11.98 14.86
CA GLU A 172 13.28 -10.96 15.79
C GLU A 172 12.35 -9.74 15.70
N LEU A 173 11.93 -9.24 16.86
CA LEU A 173 10.98 -8.13 16.96
C LEU A 173 11.53 -7.06 17.89
N ASN A 174 10.87 -5.90 17.89
CA ASN A 174 11.16 -4.83 18.83
C ASN A 174 11.13 -5.35 20.28
N LYS A 175 12.25 -5.16 21.00
CA LYS A 175 12.44 -5.68 22.35
C LYS A 175 11.38 -5.18 23.33
N THR A 176 11.01 -3.90 23.26
CA THR A 176 9.99 -3.33 24.14
C THR A 176 8.64 -4.04 23.96
N ALA A 177 8.26 -4.36 22.72
CA ALA A 177 7.03 -5.11 22.43
C ALA A 177 7.11 -6.56 22.96
N VAL A 178 8.24 -7.24 22.74
CA VAL A 178 8.46 -8.62 23.22
C VAL A 178 8.47 -8.73 24.75
N GLU A 179 8.89 -7.68 25.45
CA GLU A 179 8.99 -7.65 26.92
C GLU A 179 7.74 -7.08 27.62
N SER A 180 6.71 -6.72 26.87
CA SER A 180 5.45 -6.22 27.42
C SER A 180 4.56 -7.36 27.95
N ASP A 181 3.71 -7.05 28.94
CA ASP A 181 2.67 -7.97 29.41
C ASP A 181 1.52 -8.12 28.40
N LEU A 182 1.31 -7.07 27.60
CA LEU A 182 0.27 -7.00 26.57
C LEU A 182 0.75 -6.09 25.43
N LEU A 183 0.75 -6.63 24.22
CA LEU A 183 0.94 -5.88 22.99
C LEU A 183 -0.41 -5.65 22.31
N ILE A 184 -0.84 -4.40 22.22
CA ILE A 184 -1.99 -3.98 21.44
C ILE A 184 -1.49 -3.51 20.08
N TYR A 185 -2.10 -3.97 18.98
CA TYR A 185 -1.78 -3.44 17.65
C TYR A 185 -3.00 -2.74 17.05
N VAL A 186 -2.84 -1.48 16.65
CA VAL A 186 -3.88 -0.66 16.01
C VAL A 186 -3.55 -0.49 14.53
N ASN A 187 -4.32 -1.17 13.69
CA ASN A 187 -4.14 -1.19 12.24
C ASN A 187 -5.29 -0.49 11.49
N LEU A 188 -4.97 0.11 10.34
CA LEU A 188 -5.87 0.62 9.32
C LEU A 188 -5.68 -0.21 8.04
N ASN A 189 -6.79 -0.67 7.44
CA ASN A 189 -6.77 -1.42 6.19
C ASN A 189 -7.27 -0.57 5.03
N LEU A 190 -6.39 -0.37 4.04
CA LEU A 190 -6.70 0.27 2.77
C LEU A 190 -6.73 -0.76 1.62
N VAL A 191 -5.98 -1.86 1.75
CA VAL A 191 -6.02 -3.02 0.86
C VAL A 191 -6.02 -4.35 1.64
N PRO A 192 -6.47 -5.47 1.05
CA PRO A 192 -6.53 -6.76 1.76
C PRO A 192 -5.19 -7.26 2.31
N MET A 193 -4.06 -6.87 1.72
CA MET A 193 -2.72 -7.25 2.20
C MET A 193 -2.25 -6.50 3.46
N ASP A 194 -3.06 -5.57 3.97
CA ASP A 194 -2.82 -4.90 5.25
C ASP A 194 -3.36 -5.76 6.40
N GLY A 195 -2.97 -5.47 7.64
CA GLY A 195 -3.48 -6.19 8.80
C GLY A 195 -2.98 -7.64 8.94
N GLY A 196 -3.67 -8.38 9.80
CA GLY A 196 -3.35 -9.75 10.18
C GLY A 196 -1.98 -9.87 10.81
N HIS A 197 -1.32 -11.00 10.55
CA HIS A 197 0.03 -11.29 11.04
C HIS A 197 1.09 -10.30 10.52
N LYS A 198 0.82 -9.59 9.41
CA LYS A 198 1.72 -8.54 8.91
C LYS A 198 1.92 -7.42 9.92
N SER A 199 0.88 -7.08 10.68
CA SER A 199 0.92 -6.03 11.70
C SER A 199 2.14 -6.18 12.64
N VAL A 200 2.15 -7.23 13.46
CA VAL A 200 3.21 -7.43 14.46
C VAL A 200 4.46 -8.04 13.81
N ALA A 201 4.31 -9.12 13.04
CA ALA A 201 5.45 -9.91 12.56
C ALA A 201 6.26 -9.21 11.48
N VAL A 202 5.68 -8.20 10.81
CA VAL A 202 6.39 -7.38 9.81
C VAL A 202 6.63 -5.98 10.35
N GLY A 203 5.60 -5.31 10.87
CA GLY A 203 5.70 -3.91 11.29
C GLY A 203 6.70 -3.62 12.42
N LEU A 204 7.03 -4.62 13.24
CA LEU A 204 7.96 -4.49 14.37
C LEU A 204 9.23 -5.33 14.21
N CYS A 205 9.50 -5.88 13.02
CA CYS A 205 10.62 -6.78 12.82
C CYS A 205 11.88 -6.10 12.26
N GLY A 206 13.02 -6.75 12.51
CA GLY A 206 14.31 -6.37 11.95
C GLY A 206 14.52 -6.88 10.53
N TYR A 207 15.62 -6.47 9.90
CA TYR A 207 16.03 -6.95 8.57
C TYR A 207 16.14 -8.49 8.51
N LYS A 208 16.58 -9.17 9.59
CA LYS A 208 16.78 -10.63 9.56
C LYS A 208 15.48 -11.42 9.42
N SER A 209 14.39 -10.92 9.99
CA SER A 209 13.06 -11.52 9.82
C SER A 209 12.44 -11.18 8.49
N LEU A 210 12.60 -9.92 8.09
CA LEU A 210 11.97 -9.39 6.90
C LEU A 210 12.47 -10.05 5.61
N ARG A 211 13.78 -10.33 5.53
CA ARG A 211 14.42 -10.96 4.36
C ARG A 211 13.93 -12.39 4.06
N ALA A 212 13.31 -13.06 5.03
CA ALA A 212 12.76 -14.41 4.85
C ALA A 212 11.60 -14.42 3.85
N HIS A 213 10.83 -13.34 3.77
CA HIS A 213 9.66 -13.23 2.88
C HIS A 213 9.78 -12.14 1.82
N HIS A 214 10.64 -11.13 2.02
CA HIS A 214 10.95 -10.12 1.01
C HIS A 214 12.14 -10.53 0.15
N ASN A 215 12.00 -11.62 -0.61
CA ASN A 215 13.04 -12.07 -1.53
C ASN A 215 12.45 -12.57 -2.85
N PRO A 216 13.23 -12.64 -3.94
CA PRO A 216 12.70 -12.96 -5.26
C PRO A 216 12.01 -14.33 -5.33
N ARG A 217 12.47 -15.32 -4.55
CA ARG A 217 11.88 -16.67 -4.57
C ARG A 217 10.46 -16.66 -4.01
N VAL A 218 10.27 -16.00 -2.88
CA VAL A 218 8.95 -15.85 -2.26
C VAL A 218 8.03 -15.02 -3.13
N MET A 219 8.50 -13.88 -3.67
CA MET A 219 7.67 -13.03 -4.51
C MET A 219 7.25 -13.72 -5.82
N ARG A 220 8.09 -14.58 -6.42
CA ARG A 220 7.74 -15.43 -7.58
C ARG A 220 6.69 -16.49 -7.27
N ALA A 221 6.65 -16.97 -6.03
CA ALA A 221 5.72 -17.99 -5.58
C ALA A 221 4.37 -17.41 -5.09
N CYS A 222 4.16 -16.10 -5.24
CA CYS A 222 2.89 -15.47 -4.94
C CYS A 222 2.00 -15.45 -6.18
N HIS A 223 0.80 -16.04 -6.07
CA HIS A 223 -0.22 -15.96 -7.10
C HIS A 223 -1.02 -14.65 -7.03
N SER A 224 -1.23 -14.06 -5.85
CA SER A 224 -1.79 -12.71 -5.74
C SER A 224 -1.36 -12.07 -4.41
N TYR A 225 -1.12 -10.76 -4.43
CA TYR A 225 -0.92 -9.98 -3.21
C TYR A 225 -2.25 -9.56 -2.57
N MET A 226 -3.30 -9.39 -3.37
CA MET A 226 -4.62 -8.92 -2.92
C MET A 226 -5.56 -10.05 -2.50
N ASP A 227 -5.08 -11.30 -2.56
CA ASP A 227 -5.70 -12.48 -1.97
C ASP A 227 -4.71 -13.14 -1.02
N PRO A 228 -4.52 -12.58 0.20
CA PRO A 228 -3.39 -12.89 1.07
C PRO A 228 -3.62 -14.17 1.90
N THR A 229 -3.89 -15.29 1.23
CA THR A 229 -3.97 -16.59 1.91
C THR A 229 -2.68 -17.38 1.73
N PRO A 230 -2.29 -18.25 2.68
CA PRO A 230 -1.11 -19.12 2.52
C PRO A 230 -1.16 -20.03 1.28
N LYS A 231 -2.37 -20.30 0.77
CA LYS A 231 -2.57 -21.13 -0.44
C LYS A 231 -2.24 -20.37 -1.72
N THR A 232 -2.45 -19.06 -1.73
CA THR A 232 -2.33 -18.19 -2.92
C THR A 232 -1.11 -17.28 -2.85
N SER A 233 -0.47 -17.14 -1.69
CA SER A 233 0.64 -16.21 -1.49
C SER A 233 1.70 -16.80 -0.57
N ALA A 234 2.88 -17.08 -1.11
CA ALA A 234 4.03 -17.51 -0.32
C ALA A 234 4.49 -16.42 0.68
N LEU A 235 4.29 -15.15 0.34
CA LEU A 235 4.48 -14.02 1.26
C LEU A 235 3.54 -14.14 2.45
N ALA A 236 2.23 -14.33 2.21
CA ALA A 236 1.26 -14.51 3.28
C ALA A 236 1.56 -15.76 4.12
N ALA A 237 1.97 -16.86 3.49
CA ALA A 237 2.36 -18.09 4.19
C ALA A 237 3.52 -17.87 5.16
N SER A 238 4.57 -17.15 4.73
CA SER A 238 5.72 -16.84 5.61
C SER A 238 5.34 -15.88 6.73
N VAL A 239 4.59 -14.81 6.41
CA VAL A 239 4.09 -13.86 7.41
C VAL A 239 3.21 -14.54 8.46
N GLU A 240 2.33 -15.46 8.05
CA GLU A 240 1.48 -16.23 8.95
C GLU A 240 2.30 -17.17 9.86
N ARG A 241 3.33 -17.85 9.34
CA ARG A 241 4.23 -18.66 10.17
C ARG A 241 4.93 -17.84 11.24
N GLN A 242 5.53 -16.71 10.84
CA GLN A 242 6.21 -15.81 11.79
C GLN A 242 5.23 -15.21 12.80
N GLY A 243 4.03 -14.82 12.36
CA GLY A 243 2.99 -14.27 13.22
C GLY A 243 2.42 -15.28 14.21
N ARG A 244 2.20 -16.53 13.80
CA ARG A 244 1.80 -17.61 14.73
C ARG A 244 2.89 -17.92 15.76
N LEU A 245 4.16 -17.89 15.37
CA LEU A 245 5.26 -18.02 16.34
C LEU A 245 5.26 -16.84 17.32
N THR A 246 5.01 -15.64 16.83
CA THR A 246 4.89 -14.42 17.65
C THR A 246 3.74 -14.51 18.64
N ASN A 247 2.54 -14.87 18.19
CA ASN A 247 1.35 -14.96 19.05
C ASN A 247 1.42 -16.11 20.07
N LYS A 248 2.28 -17.11 19.86
CA LYS A 248 2.59 -18.12 20.90
C LYS A 248 3.51 -17.56 21.99
N ALA A 249 4.38 -16.61 21.65
CA ALA A 249 5.38 -16.07 22.55
C ALA A 249 4.93 -14.78 23.26
N LEU A 250 4.02 -14.02 22.64
CA LEU A 250 3.54 -12.72 23.12
C LEU A 250 2.01 -12.75 23.31
N ASN A 251 1.53 -12.01 24.30
CA ASN A 251 0.11 -11.73 24.48
C ASN A 251 -0.30 -10.57 23.57
N VAL A 252 -0.82 -10.89 22.38
CA VAL A 252 -1.20 -9.91 21.36
C VAL A 252 -2.72 -9.69 21.36
N PHE A 253 -3.13 -8.43 21.36
CA PHE A 253 -4.51 -8.00 21.16
C PHE A 253 -4.60 -7.13 19.90
N THR A 254 -5.15 -7.68 18.83
CA THR A 254 -5.22 -7.00 17.53
C THR A 254 -6.48 -6.13 17.47
N ILE A 255 -6.35 -4.92 16.91
CA ILE A 255 -7.45 -4.02 16.56
C ILE A 255 -7.26 -3.61 15.10
N GLU A 256 -8.17 -4.01 14.23
CA GLU A 256 -8.16 -3.65 12.81
C GLU A 256 -9.35 -2.78 12.47
N THR A 257 -9.08 -1.72 11.70
CA THR A 257 -10.10 -0.85 11.13
C THR A 257 -10.09 -0.96 9.62
N THR A 258 -11.27 -0.86 9.01
CA THR A 258 -11.42 -0.72 7.56
C THR A 258 -11.98 0.66 7.25
N ILE A 259 -11.57 1.23 6.12
CA ILE A 259 -12.10 2.49 5.60
C ILE A 259 -12.72 2.29 4.22
N ASN A 260 -13.64 3.20 3.85
CA ASN A 260 -14.17 3.24 2.49
C ASN A 260 -13.13 3.81 1.49
N ASN A 261 -13.45 3.77 0.20
CA ASN A 261 -12.56 4.26 -0.86
C ASN A 261 -12.80 5.73 -1.24
N ARG A 262 -13.34 6.56 -0.33
CA ARG A 262 -13.67 7.98 -0.60
C ARG A 262 -12.41 8.88 -0.59
N MET A 263 -11.55 8.67 -1.57
CA MET A 263 -10.23 9.30 -1.70
C MET A 263 -10.29 10.81 -1.95
N PHE A 264 -11.20 11.27 -2.80
CA PHE A 264 -11.34 12.70 -3.13
C PHE A 264 -12.54 13.34 -2.43
N ASP A 265 -12.34 14.53 -1.86
CA ASP A 265 -13.43 15.37 -1.33
C ASP A 265 -14.13 16.16 -2.47
N ARG A 266 -15.23 16.84 -2.14
CA ARG A 266 -16.15 17.52 -3.07
C ARG A 266 -15.50 18.23 -4.26
N PRO A 267 -14.37 18.98 -4.13
CA PRO A 267 -13.75 19.64 -5.29
C PRO A 267 -13.23 18.68 -6.37
N LEU A 268 -12.91 17.43 -6.01
CA LEU A 268 -12.33 16.40 -6.87
C LEU A 268 -13.16 15.10 -6.87
N GLU A 269 -14.32 15.07 -6.21
CA GLU A 269 -15.17 13.87 -6.07
C GLU A 269 -15.64 13.31 -7.43
N PHE A 270 -15.73 14.16 -8.46
CA PHE A 270 -16.07 13.73 -9.82
C PHE A 270 -15.01 12.79 -10.44
N LEU A 271 -13.77 12.76 -9.93
CA LEU A 271 -12.73 11.82 -10.37
C LEU A 271 -13.09 10.35 -10.10
N HIS A 272 -14.01 10.08 -9.16
CA HIS A 272 -14.51 8.73 -8.89
C HIS A 272 -15.52 8.23 -9.93
N LYS A 273 -16.14 9.14 -10.69
CA LYS A 273 -17.28 8.82 -11.54
C LYS A 273 -16.81 8.29 -12.89
N ASN A 274 -17.67 7.48 -13.50
CA ASN A 274 -17.58 7.17 -14.91
C ASN A 274 -17.76 8.46 -15.72
N GLU A 275 -16.85 8.74 -16.66
CA GLU A 275 -16.84 9.96 -17.46
C GLU A 275 -18.05 10.11 -18.40
N ASP A 276 -18.81 9.02 -18.63
CA ASP A 276 -20.09 9.05 -19.35
C ASP A 276 -21.22 9.64 -18.48
N ASP A 277 -21.12 9.49 -17.16
CA ASP A 277 -22.13 9.92 -16.18
C ASP A 277 -21.88 11.33 -15.62
N LEU A 278 -20.81 12.00 -16.06
CA LEU A 278 -20.50 13.36 -15.63
C LEU A 278 -21.53 14.36 -16.12
N THR A 279 -22.01 15.19 -15.21
CA THR A 279 -22.83 16.37 -15.54
C THR A 279 -22.04 17.37 -16.39
N GLY A 280 -22.73 18.31 -17.05
CA GLY A 280 -22.07 19.34 -17.86
C GLY A 280 -21.07 20.19 -17.06
N PHE A 281 -21.38 20.46 -15.78
CA PHE A 281 -20.49 21.15 -14.86
C PHE A 281 -19.25 20.31 -14.54
N GLU A 282 -19.41 19.05 -14.14
CA GLU A 282 -18.29 18.17 -13.79
C GLU A 282 -17.38 17.88 -14.99
N ARG A 283 -17.95 17.73 -16.20
CA ARG A 283 -17.17 17.59 -17.43
C ARG A 283 -16.31 18.83 -17.71
N THR A 284 -16.84 20.02 -17.42
CA THR A 284 -16.09 21.28 -17.53
C THR A 284 -14.99 21.36 -16.47
N ALA A 285 -15.29 20.95 -15.24
CA ALA A 285 -14.33 20.88 -14.15
C ALA A 285 -13.17 19.90 -14.44
N MET A 286 -13.47 18.72 -14.97
CA MET A 286 -12.46 17.74 -15.41
C MET A 286 -11.51 18.35 -16.45
N LYS A 287 -12.05 18.96 -17.51
CA LYS A 287 -11.23 19.60 -18.56
C LYS A 287 -10.40 20.77 -18.02
N ALA A 288 -10.96 21.56 -17.10
CA ALA A 288 -10.23 22.65 -16.46
C ALA A 288 -9.08 22.12 -15.58
N LEU A 289 -9.31 21.01 -14.87
CA LEU A 289 -8.29 20.35 -14.05
C LEU A 289 -7.16 19.80 -14.93
N VAL A 290 -7.47 19.04 -15.98
CA VAL A 290 -6.46 18.52 -16.94
C VAL A 290 -5.58 19.66 -17.47
N ARG A 291 -6.18 20.72 -18.00
CA ARG A 291 -5.45 21.89 -18.54
C ARG A 291 -4.65 22.65 -17.47
N THR A 292 -5.14 22.69 -16.23
CA THR A 292 -4.43 23.32 -15.12
C THR A 292 -3.17 22.52 -14.81
N LEU A 293 -3.30 21.20 -14.66
CA LEU A 293 -2.19 20.31 -14.36
C LEU A 293 -1.11 20.37 -15.46
N GLU A 294 -1.48 20.44 -16.74
CA GLU A 294 -0.50 20.59 -17.84
C GLU A 294 0.36 21.86 -17.76
N ARG A 295 -0.13 22.93 -17.11
CA ARG A 295 0.50 24.26 -17.16
C ARG A 295 1.22 24.66 -15.88
N VAL A 296 0.82 24.10 -14.75
CA VAL A 296 1.41 24.48 -13.46
C VAL A 296 2.64 23.63 -13.13
N PRO A 297 3.63 24.20 -12.41
CA PRO A 297 4.80 23.45 -11.96
C PRO A 297 4.44 22.24 -11.08
N GLN A 298 5.31 21.23 -11.04
CA GLN A 298 5.12 19.97 -10.29
C GLN A 298 4.67 20.18 -8.84
N ALA A 299 5.35 21.07 -8.11
CA ALA A 299 5.01 21.37 -6.71
C ALA A 299 3.56 21.90 -6.56
N ALA A 300 3.07 22.68 -7.53
CA ALA A 300 1.70 23.16 -7.53
C ALA A 300 0.71 22.03 -7.89
N ARG A 301 1.08 21.09 -8.75
CA ARG A 301 0.27 19.89 -9.05
C ARG A 301 0.13 18.99 -7.84
N GLN A 302 1.24 18.67 -7.17
CA GLN A 302 1.24 17.89 -5.93
C GLN A 302 0.33 18.55 -4.88
N ALA A 303 0.47 19.86 -4.69
CA ALA A 303 -0.38 20.59 -3.74
C ALA A 303 -1.88 20.52 -4.07
N ILE A 304 -2.30 20.38 -5.33
CA ILE A 304 -3.72 20.19 -5.70
C ILE A 304 -4.27 18.88 -5.11
N PHE A 305 -3.48 17.82 -5.13
CA PHE A 305 -3.90 16.49 -4.67
C PHE A 305 -3.63 16.23 -3.19
N GLU A 306 -2.64 16.89 -2.59
CA GLU A 306 -2.20 16.64 -1.21
C GLU A 306 -2.80 17.61 -0.19
N ARG A 307 -3.21 18.82 -0.60
CA ARG A 307 -3.68 19.86 0.34
C ARG A 307 -5.00 19.53 1.02
N VAL A 308 -5.84 18.71 0.39
CA VAL A 308 -7.13 18.31 0.93
C VAL A 308 -7.03 16.85 1.36
N PRO A 309 -6.95 16.57 2.67
CA PRO A 309 -6.93 15.20 3.17
C PRO A 309 -8.16 14.42 2.73
N ALA A 310 -7.99 13.12 2.50
CA ALA A 310 -9.08 12.27 2.05
C ALA A 310 -10.20 12.20 3.11
N PRO A 311 -11.47 12.36 2.71
CA PRO A 311 -12.61 12.25 3.61
C PRO A 311 -13.03 10.79 3.85
N TYR A 312 -12.05 9.90 3.98
CA TYR A 312 -12.26 8.50 4.32
C TYR A 312 -13.14 8.37 5.56
N GLY A 313 -13.98 7.35 5.55
CA GLY A 313 -14.79 7.00 6.72
C GLY A 313 -14.63 5.54 7.07
N MET A 314 -14.56 5.26 8.37
CA MET A 314 -14.45 3.92 8.91
C MET A 314 -15.69 3.10 8.53
N THR A 315 -15.48 1.92 7.96
CA THR A 315 -16.53 0.97 7.53
C THR A 315 -16.67 -0.22 8.47
N GLY A 316 -15.66 -0.47 9.30
CA GLY A 316 -15.65 -1.54 10.28
C GLY A 316 -14.48 -1.40 11.25
N VAL A 317 -14.67 -1.94 12.45
CA VAL A 317 -13.64 -2.10 13.48
C VAL A 317 -13.83 -3.46 14.15
N PHE A 318 -12.74 -4.20 14.27
CA PHE A 318 -12.72 -5.56 14.81
C PHE A 318 -11.55 -5.65 15.79
N ALA A 319 -11.73 -6.38 16.89
CA ALA A 319 -10.68 -6.56 17.88
C ALA A 319 -10.66 -7.99 18.43
N GLY A 320 -9.52 -8.44 18.95
CA GLY A 320 -9.35 -9.78 19.52
C GLY A 320 -8.13 -10.55 18.98
N GLU A 321 -8.32 -11.84 18.75
CA GLU A 321 -7.30 -12.75 18.21
C GLU A 321 -7.02 -12.43 16.74
N THR A 322 -5.74 -12.39 16.36
CA THR A 322 -5.26 -11.85 15.08
C THR A 322 -5.93 -12.49 13.85
N GLU A 323 -6.03 -13.82 13.76
CA GLU A 323 -6.60 -14.49 12.58
C GLU A 323 -8.11 -14.29 12.50
N ALA A 324 -8.81 -14.35 13.63
CA ALA A 324 -10.25 -14.11 13.71
C ALA A 324 -10.61 -12.67 13.32
N VAL A 325 -9.84 -11.69 13.82
CA VAL A 325 -9.97 -10.28 13.47
C VAL A 325 -9.73 -10.07 11.97
N HIS A 326 -8.61 -10.55 11.47
CA HIS A 326 -8.22 -10.33 10.09
C HIS A 326 -9.20 -10.94 9.09
N LYS A 327 -9.78 -12.11 9.40
CA LYS A 327 -10.84 -12.69 8.58
C LYS A 327 -12.04 -11.75 8.41
N ALA A 328 -12.52 -11.15 9.50
CA ALA A 328 -13.64 -10.20 9.46
C ALA A 328 -13.27 -8.90 8.72
N THR A 329 -12.03 -8.44 8.88
CA THR A 329 -11.46 -7.31 8.13
C THR A 329 -11.46 -7.57 6.62
N LEU A 330 -10.98 -8.75 6.18
CA LEU A 330 -10.91 -9.12 4.77
C LEU A 330 -12.30 -9.13 4.12
N GLU A 331 -13.32 -9.62 4.82
CA GLU A 331 -14.71 -9.58 4.34
C GLU A 331 -15.15 -8.14 4.01
N LYS A 332 -14.83 -7.18 4.88
CA LYS A 332 -15.12 -5.75 4.65
C LYS A 332 -14.27 -5.13 3.54
N CYS A 333 -12.99 -5.46 3.47
CA CYS A 333 -12.13 -5.02 2.36
C CYS A 333 -12.68 -5.50 1.01
N PHE A 334 -13.04 -6.77 0.88
CA PHE A 334 -13.59 -7.29 -0.38
C PHE A 334 -14.99 -6.74 -0.70
N GLU A 335 -15.82 -6.45 0.32
CA GLU A 335 -17.09 -5.74 0.13
C GLU A 335 -16.87 -4.40 -0.61
N GLN A 336 -15.89 -3.61 -0.15
CA GLN A 336 -15.55 -2.29 -0.71
C GLN A 336 -14.81 -2.36 -2.04
N TYR A 337 -13.76 -3.17 -2.15
CA TYR A 337 -12.78 -3.03 -3.23
C TYR A 337 -12.95 -4.03 -4.38
N ALA A 338 -13.54 -5.21 -4.13
CA ALA A 338 -13.59 -6.27 -5.13
C ALA A 338 -14.73 -6.08 -6.14
N VAL A 339 -14.42 -6.01 -7.43
CA VAL A 339 -15.38 -5.93 -8.54
C VAL A 339 -15.37 -7.24 -9.32
N PRO A 340 -16.51 -7.96 -9.45
CA PRO A 340 -16.58 -9.16 -10.26
C PRO A 340 -16.30 -8.88 -11.74
N VAL A 341 -15.35 -9.60 -12.33
CA VAL A 341 -14.92 -9.48 -13.73
C VAL A 341 -14.87 -10.86 -14.37
N LYS A 342 -15.39 -11.00 -15.60
CA LYS A 342 -15.37 -12.26 -16.33
C LYS A 342 -14.20 -12.31 -17.31
N GLY A 343 -13.28 -13.25 -17.13
CA GLY A 343 -12.17 -13.48 -18.06
C GLY A 343 -11.08 -12.39 -18.06
N GLN A 344 -9.90 -12.81 -18.50
CA GLN A 344 -8.69 -11.97 -18.61
C GLN A 344 -8.69 -11.17 -19.92
N ALA A 345 -7.79 -10.19 -20.04
CA ALA A 345 -7.58 -9.39 -21.25
C ALA A 345 -6.18 -9.60 -21.84
N ASP A 346 -6.04 -9.39 -23.16
CA ASP A 346 -4.72 -9.39 -23.83
C ASP A 346 -3.93 -8.12 -23.48
N VAL A 347 -4.66 -7.00 -23.32
CA VAL A 347 -4.14 -5.68 -23.00
C VAL A 347 -4.86 -5.09 -21.79
N VAL A 348 -4.09 -4.63 -20.80
CA VAL A 348 -4.60 -3.83 -19.69
C VAL A 348 -4.04 -2.42 -19.77
N VAL A 349 -4.91 -1.40 -19.67
CA VAL A 349 -4.55 0.02 -19.65
C VAL A 349 -4.85 0.59 -18.27
N SER A 350 -3.90 1.27 -17.63
CA SER A 350 -4.12 1.91 -16.33
C SER A 350 -3.25 3.15 -16.14
N GLY A 351 -3.75 4.11 -15.37
CA GLY A 351 -2.94 5.25 -14.94
C GLY A 351 -2.14 4.92 -13.69
N ILE A 352 -0.92 5.47 -13.58
CA ILE A 352 -0.16 5.46 -12.33
C ILE A 352 -0.42 6.79 -11.61
N PRO A 353 -0.95 6.78 -10.37
CA PRO A 353 -1.21 8.00 -9.61
C PRO A 353 0.05 8.62 -9.03
N TYR A 354 -0.09 9.83 -8.49
CA TYR A 354 0.96 10.60 -7.83
C TYR A 354 1.49 9.98 -6.51
N ILE A 355 0.77 9.00 -5.95
CA ILE A 355 1.04 8.46 -4.62
C ILE A 355 1.04 6.93 -4.60
N SER A 356 1.93 6.40 -3.77
CA SER A 356 2.13 5.00 -3.40
C SER A 356 2.51 4.93 -1.92
N PRO A 357 2.52 3.74 -1.30
CA PRO A 357 2.94 3.57 0.10
C PRO A 357 4.37 4.06 0.39
N TYR A 358 5.19 4.21 -0.64
CA TYR A 358 6.64 4.41 -0.51
C TYR A 358 7.13 5.80 -0.96
N ASN A 359 6.21 6.70 -1.32
CA ASN A 359 6.53 8.08 -1.67
C ASN A 359 5.69 9.13 -0.94
N VAL A 360 5.10 8.83 0.22
CA VAL A 360 4.32 9.84 0.94
C VAL A 360 5.19 11.06 1.28
N ASN A 361 4.74 12.24 0.85
CA ASN A 361 5.46 13.52 0.92
C ASN A 361 6.77 13.55 0.10
N SER A 362 6.86 12.78 -0.99
CA SER A 362 8.02 12.73 -1.88
C SER A 362 7.64 12.31 -3.31
N PHE A 363 8.62 12.26 -4.22
CA PHE A 363 8.36 11.90 -5.62
C PHE A 363 8.13 10.40 -5.80
N LEU A 364 7.20 10.05 -6.69
CA LEU A 364 7.12 8.69 -7.22
C LEU A 364 8.32 8.46 -8.15
N ASN A 365 9.44 8.03 -7.55
CA ASN A 365 10.71 7.85 -8.22
C ASN A 365 10.67 6.67 -9.22
N PRO A 366 11.63 6.56 -10.15
CA PRO A 366 11.67 5.51 -11.16
C PRO A 366 11.42 4.07 -10.66
N LEU A 367 12.00 3.69 -9.53
CA LEU A 367 11.79 2.35 -8.96
C LEU A 367 10.35 2.17 -8.47
N LEU A 368 9.73 3.21 -7.92
CA LEU A 368 8.35 3.16 -7.46
C LEU A 368 7.33 3.15 -8.61
N VAL A 369 7.69 3.66 -9.79
CA VAL A 369 6.86 3.48 -11.00
C VAL A 369 6.73 1.99 -11.33
N GLN A 370 7.84 1.26 -11.24
CA GLN A 370 7.90 -0.18 -11.46
C GLN A 370 7.08 -0.95 -10.40
N VAL A 371 7.19 -0.53 -9.12
CA VAL A 371 6.35 -1.04 -8.02
C VAL A 371 4.86 -0.84 -8.32
N MET A 372 4.47 0.35 -8.80
CA MET A 372 3.07 0.61 -9.15
C MET A 372 2.62 -0.23 -10.33
N ALA A 373 3.38 -0.29 -11.43
CA ALA A 373 3.00 -1.01 -12.64
C ALA A 373 2.89 -2.53 -12.43
N GLU A 374 3.96 -3.15 -11.94
CA GLU A 374 4.11 -4.61 -11.95
C GLU A 374 3.90 -5.22 -10.57
N GLY A 375 3.98 -4.42 -9.51
CA GLY A 375 3.74 -4.84 -8.14
C GLY A 375 2.31 -4.58 -7.65
N TYR A 376 1.71 -3.44 -8.00
CA TYR A 376 0.31 -3.12 -7.64
C TYR A 376 -0.67 -3.34 -8.79
N LEU A 377 -0.62 -2.53 -9.86
CA LEU A 377 -1.61 -2.56 -10.94
C LEU A 377 -1.78 -3.95 -11.55
N PHE A 378 -0.67 -4.67 -11.75
CA PHE A 378 -0.71 -6.07 -12.15
C PHE A 378 -1.40 -6.97 -11.11
N ASN A 379 -1.09 -6.82 -9.81
CA ASN A 379 -1.59 -7.67 -8.71
C ASN A 379 -2.94 -7.23 -8.09
N MET A 380 -3.59 -6.19 -8.61
CA MET A 380 -4.93 -5.76 -8.15
C MET A 380 -6.04 -6.72 -8.62
N TYR A 381 -5.92 -8.01 -8.26
CA TYR A 381 -6.88 -9.05 -8.58
C TYR A 381 -7.04 -10.13 -7.50
N ARG A 382 -8.17 -10.81 -7.56
CA ARG A 382 -8.43 -12.11 -6.94
C ARG A 382 -8.83 -13.12 -8.03
N GLY A 383 -8.62 -14.40 -7.78
CA GLY A 383 -8.90 -15.46 -8.75
C GLY A 383 -7.79 -15.56 -9.77
N GLN A 384 -7.89 -14.87 -10.90
CA GLN A 384 -6.87 -14.86 -11.96
C GLN A 384 -6.31 -13.46 -12.22
N PRO A 385 -5.05 -13.32 -12.69
CA PRO A 385 -4.55 -12.04 -13.15
C PRO A 385 -5.49 -11.40 -14.16
N LEU A 386 -5.74 -10.09 -14.08
CA LEU A 386 -6.63 -9.42 -15.04
C LEU A 386 -6.11 -9.50 -16.48
N ILE A 387 -4.79 -9.63 -16.63
CA ILE A 387 -4.09 -9.75 -17.91
C ILE A 387 -3.69 -11.19 -18.18
N LYS A 388 -3.85 -11.67 -19.41
CA LYS A 388 -3.36 -13.00 -19.84
C LYS A 388 -1.84 -13.07 -19.75
N LYS A 389 -1.30 -14.28 -19.54
CA LYS A 389 0.15 -14.51 -19.53
C LYS A 389 0.75 -14.10 -20.88
N GLY A 390 1.83 -13.31 -20.85
CA GLY A 390 2.44 -12.72 -22.04
C GLY A 390 1.73 -11.47 -22.59
N GLY A 391 0.65 -11.03 -21.93
CA GLY A 391 -0.13 -9.83 -22.27
C GLY A 391 0.66 -8.53 -22.20
N THR A 392 0.01 -7.43 -22.57
CA THR A 392 0.58 -6.07 -22.56
C THR A 392 -0.07 -5.16 -21.54
N LEU A 393 0.73 -4.66 -20.60
CA LEU A 393 0.32 -3.59 -19.69
C LEU A 393 0.71 -2.24 -20.29
N ILE A 394 -0.27 -1.37 -20.53
CA ILE A 394 -0.05 0.01 -20.96
C ILE A 394 -0.27 0.91 -19.74
N ILE A 395 0.73 1.70 -19.38
CA ILE A 395 0.66 2.66 -18.28
C ILE A 395 0.82 4.09 -18.77
N THR A 396 0.16 5.04 -18.12
CA THR A 396 0.41 6.49 -18.31
C THR A 396 1.24 7.02 -17.15
N HIS A 397 2.44 7.53 -17.42
CA HIS A 397 3.35 8.11 -16.41
C HIS A 397 4.52 8.87 -17.08
N PRO A 398 4.99 10.01 -16.52
CA PRO A 398 6.13 10.74 -17.07
C PRO A 398 7.49 10.04 -16.92
N CYS A 399 7.63 9.11 -15.97
CA CYS A 399 8.88 8.39 -15.69
C CYS A 399 10.09 9.32 -15.47
N THR A 400 9.84 10.49 -14.88
CA THR A 400 10.86 11.50 -14.61
C THR A 400 11.94 10.91 -13.70
N ASP A 401 13.20 11.17 -14.05
CA ASP A 401 14.37 10.79 -13.26
C ASP A 401 14.54 11.69 -12.03
N LYS A 402 13.71 11.44 -11.00
CA LYS A 402 13.67 12.22 -9.75
C LYS A 402 13.60 11.31 -8.55
N PHE A 403 14.38 11.66 -7.53
CA PHE A 403 14.40 11.00 -6.23
C PHE A 403 14.39 12.05 -5.13
N ASP A 404 13.76 11.69 -4.02
CA ASP A 404 13.98 12.40 -2.77
C ASP A 404 15.30 11.92 -2.16
N LYS A 405 16.26 12.82 -2.00
CA LYS A 405 17.61 12.46 -1.54
C LYS A 405 17.65 12.14 -0.04
N GLU A 406 16.69 12.62 0.72
CA GLU A 406 16.59 12.35 2.16
C GLU A 406 15.89 11.01 2.39
N HIS A 407 14.82 10.73 1.66
CA HIS A 407 14.06 9.48 1.82
C HIS A 407 14.65 8.31 1.05
N HIS A 408 15.13 8.52 -0.17
CA HIS A 408 15.44 7.46 -1.14
C HIS A 408 16.91 7.41 -1.55
N ALA A 409 17.84 7.82 -0.68
CA ALA A 409 19.28 7.75 -0.95
C ALA A 409 19.76 6.40 -1.53
N PRO A 410 19.45 5.23 -0.94
CA PRO A 410 19.90 3.94 -1.50
C PRO A 410 19.19 3.57 -2.82
N TYR A 411 18.06 4.20 -3.17
CA TYR A 411 17.35 3.94 -4.42
C TYR A 411 18.08 4.53 -5.63
N ILE A 412 18.75 5.67 -5.43
CA ILE A 412 19.51 6.35 -6.49
C ILE A 412 20.60 5.42 -7.01
N GLU A 413 21.37 4.83 -6.10
CA GLU A 413 22.43 3.87 -6.44
C GLU A 413 21.83 2.60 -7.06
N PHE A 414 20.73 2.08 -6.51
CA PHE A 414 20.07 0.91 -7.06
C PHE A 414 19.65 1.12 -8.53
N VAL A 415 19.00 2.25 -8.84
CA VAL A 415 18.49 2.52 -10.19
C VAL A 415 19.61 2.83 -11.19
N HIS A 416 20.60 3.65 -10.80
CA HIS A 416 21.62 4.12 -11.76
C HIS A 416 22.86 3.24 -11.85
N ASN A 417 23.14 2.41 -10.84
CA ASN A 417 24.33 1.57 -10.84
C ASN A 417 23.99 0.08 -10.99
N LEU A 418 22.97 -0.41 -10.27
CA LEU A 418 22.68 -1.85 -10.26
C LEU A 418 21.80 -2.29 -11.43
N LEU A 419 20.70 -1.59 -11.71
CA LEU A 419 19.80 -1.98 -12.82
C LEU A 419 20.44 -1.96 -14.22
N PRO A 420 21.41 -1.07 -14.54
CA PRO A 420 22.16 -1.16 -15.79
C PRO A 420 23.04 -2.40 -15.90
N GLU A 421 23.50 -2.96 -14.77
CA GLU A 421 24.26 -4.21 -14.77
C GLU A 421 23.35 -5.43 -14.95
N THR A 422 22.25 -5.48 -14.20
CA THR A 422 21.31 -6.61 -14.27
C THR A 422 19.93 -6.22 -13.76
N ARG A 423 18.91 -6.81 -14.40
CA ARG A 423 17.50 -6.74 -13.98
C ARG A 423 17.04 -8.04 -13.32
N ASP A 424 17.89 -9.06 -13.27
CA ASP A 424 17.54 -10.33 -12.65
C ASP A 424 17.52 -10.18 -11.12
N ALA A 425 16.35 -10.39 -10.52
CA ALA A 425 16.15 -10.20 -9.10
C ALA A 425 16.96 -11.17 -8.23
N LEU A 426 17.21 -12.40 -8.69
CA LEU A 426 18.03 -13.38 -7.95
C LEU A 426 19.50 -12.98 -7.94
N GLU A 427 19.99 -12.44 -9.06
CA GLU A 427 21.34 -11.91 -9.17
C GLU A 427 21.52 -10.68 -8.28
N LEU A 428 20.59 -9.72 -8.30
CA LEU A 428 20.58 -8.56 -7.41
C LEU A 428 20.59 -8.98 -5.93
N HIS A 429 19.73 -9.93 -5.57
CA HIS A 429 19.67 -10.51 -4.23
C HIS A 429 21.01 -11.10 -3.79
N LYS A 430 21.60 -11.96 -4.63
CA LYS A 430 22.84 -12.68 -4.29
C LYS A 430 24.07 -11.78 -4.26
N ARG A 431 24.17 -10.79 -5.15
CA ARG A 431 25.40 -9.98 -5.32
C ARG A 431 25.43 -8.73 -4.45
N TYR A 432 24.27 -8.14 -4.16
CA TYR A 432 24.19 -6.75 -3.70
C TYR A 432 23.36 -6.51 -2.45
N GLU A 433 22.24 -7.22 -2.22
CA GLU A 433 21.32 -6.91 -1.10
C GLU A 433 22.03 -6.82 0.25
N GLU A 434 22.80 -7.85 0.61
CA GLU A 434 23.48 -7.90 1.91
C GLU A 434 24.52 -6.78 2.09
N LYS A 435 25.22 -6.40 1.01
CA LYS A 435 26.19 -5.29 1.02
C LYS A 435 25.52 -3.95 1.27
N PHE A 436 24.33 -3.75 0.71
CA PHE A 436 23.53 -2.56 0.96
C PHE A 436 22.96 -2.60 2.38
N ALA A 437 22.32 -3.72 2.75
CA ALA A 437 21.70 -3.91 4.05
C ALA A 437 22.66 -3.68 5.23
N THR A 438 23.95 -3.93 5.03
CA THR A 438 25.00 -3.75 6.05
C THR A 438 25.85 -2.48 5.87
N ASN A 439 25.51 -1.60 4.93
CA ASN A 439 26.26 -0.38 4.67
C ASN A 439 26.09 0.61 5.85
N PRO A 440 27.16 0.96 6.58
CA PRO A 440 27.05 1.77 7.80
C PRO A 440 26.54 3.20 7.53
N ALA A 441 26.85 3.77 6.36
CA ALA A 441 26.39 5.12 6.02
C ALA A 441 24.87 5.12 5.77
N TYR A 442 24.36 4.15 5.00
CA TYR A 442 22.92 4.05 4.76
C TYR A 442 22.14 3.63 6.01
N ILE A 443 22.68 2.73 6.84
CA ILE A 443 22.09 2.41 8.15
C ILE A 443 22.00 3.69 9.00
N GLN A 444 23.05 4.51 9.06
CA GLN A 444 23.00 5.77 9.82
C GLN A 444 21.90 6.70 9.31
N MET A 445 21.75 6.84 7.99
CA MET A 445 20.68 7.65 7.38
C MET A 445 19.28 7.11 7.71
N TYR A 446 19.10 5.79 7.76
CA TYR A 446 17.85 5.15 8.16
C TYR A 446 17.54 5.36 9.65
N ARG A 447 18.51 5.07 10.53
CA ARG A 447 18.30 5.08 11.99
C ARG A 447 18.09 6.48 12.55
N THR A 448 18.83 7.46 12.03
CA THR A 448 18.84 8.84 12.57
C THR A 448 18.19 9.87 11.67
N GLY A 449 18.01 9.57 10.38
CA GLY A 449 17.32 10.44 9.42
C GLY A 449 15.94 9.92 9.04
N HIS A 450 15.50 10.28 7.85
CA HIS A 450 14.21 9.87 7.27
C HIS A 450 14.40 9.00 6.01
N ALA A 451 15.54 8.34 5.88
CA ALA A 451 15.78 7.42 4.77
C ALA A 451 15.07 6.08 5.00
N TYR A 452 14.64 5.43 3.91
CA TYR A 452 14.30 4.01 3.94
C TYR A 452 15.55 3.17 4.20
N HIS A 453 15.37 1.99 4.81
CA HIS A 453 16.47 1.04 5.03
C HIS A 453 17.17 0.69 3.71
N PRO A 454 18.49 0.48 3.67
CA PRO A 454 19.21 0.19 2.42
C PRO A 454 18.81 -1.13 1.73
N ALA A 455 18.20 -2.08 2.43
CA ALA A 455 17.60 -3.27 1.79
C ALA A 455 16.28 -2.96 1.06
N HIS A 456 15.59 -1.88 1.42
CA HIS A 456 14.27 -1.54 0.90
C HIS A 456 14.18 -1.38 -0.63
N PRO A 457 15.14 -0.76 -1.36
CA PRO A 457 15.08 -0.73 -2.83
C PRO A 457 15.10 -2.13 -3.48
N PHE A 458 15.77 -3.11 -2.87
CA PHE A 458 15.73 -4.50 -3.35
C PHE A 458 14.33 -5.08 -3.20
N TYR A 459 13.69 -4.85 -2.06
CA TYR A 459 12.32 -5.32 -1.82
C TYR A 459 11.32 -4.66 -2.76
N MET A 460 11.51 -3.37 -3.09
CA MET A 460 10.71 -2.68 -4.11
C MET A 460 10.89 -3.29 -5.50
N TRP A 461 12.12 -3.66 -5.87
CA TRP A 461 12.32 -4.41 -7.10
C TRP A 461 11.62 -5.76 -7.04
N TYR A 462 11.78 -6.54 -5.97
CA TYR A 462 11.17 -7.87 -5.84
C TYR A 462 9.64 -7.80 -5.82
N TRP A 463 9.07 -6.70 -5.36
CA TRP A 463 7.64 -6.47 -5.32
C TRP A 463 6.97 -6.60 -6.69
N GLY A 464 7.63 -6.19 -7.78
CA GLY A 464 7.10 -6.40 -9.12
C GLY A 464 7.50 -7.70 -9.80
N GLU A 465 8.11 -8.64 -9.08
CA GLU A 465 8.64 -9.88 -9.68
C GLU A 465 7.53 -10.73 -10.30
N ALA A 466 6.38 -10.90 -9.63
CA ALA A 466 5.26 -11.65 -10.19
C ALA A 466 4.77 -11.03 -11.52
N GLY A 467 4.65 -9.69 -11.57
CA GLY A 467 4.29 -8.97 -12.78
C GLY A 467 5.32 -9.12 -13.90
N ARG A 468 6.61 -8.97 -13.59
CA ARG A 468 7.69 -9.14 -14.59
C ARG A 468 7.75 -10.55 -15.18
N GLN A 469 7.45 -11.58 -14.40
CA GLN A 469 7.43 -12.97 -14.88
C GLN A 469 6.16 -13.31 -15.70
N TRP A 470 5.09 -12.53 -15.52
CA TRP A 470 3.80 -12.79 -16.17
C TRP A 470 3.59 -11.96 -17.44
N LEU A 471 3.92 -10.66 -17.37
CA LEU A 471 3.73 -9.71 -18.45
C LEU A 471 4.71 -9.99 -19.58
N GLY A 472 4.23 -9.87 -20.82
CA GLY A 472 5.11 -10.03 -21.97
C GLY A 472 5.68 -8.70 -22.49
N GLN A 473 5.11 -7.56 -22.09
CA GLN A 473 5.70 -6.23 -22.25
C GLN A 473 4.92 -5.20 -21.43
N VAL A 474 5.61 -4.14 -21.01
CA VAL A 474 5.03 -2.91 -20.48
C VAL A 474 5.31 -1.78 -21.47
N ILE A 475 4.29 -0.97 -21.77
CA ILE A 475 4.39 0.21 -22.63
C ILE A 475 4.02 1.44 -21.80
N VAL A 476 4.91 2.42 -21.74
CA VAL A 476 4.67 3.70 -21.07
C VAL A 476 4.24 4.75 -22.08
N VAL A 477 3.08 5.36 -21.83
CA VAL A 477 2.58 6.52 -22.55
C VAL A 477 2.94 7.79 -21.77
N GLY A 478 3.58 8.73 -22.45
CA GLY A 478 3.88 10.06 -21.88
C GLY A 478 5.18 10.16 -21.09
N ALA A 479 6.12 9.23 -21.26
CA ALA A 479 7.45 9.33 -20.66
C ALA A 479 8.19 10.59 -21.15
N ASP A 480 8.82 11.34 -20.24
CA ASP A 480 9.58 12.57 -20.54
C ASP A 480 11.03 12.31 -20.95
N ASN A 481 11.49 11.06 -20.82
CA ASN A 481 12.81 10.59 -21.20
C ASN A 481 12.77 9.11 -21.65
N GLU A 482 13.78 8.68 -22.39
CA GLU A 482 13.92 7.27 -22.83
C GLU A 482 14.77 6.43 -21.87
N TYR A 483 15.60 7.07 -21.03
CA TYR A 483 16.57 6.39 -20.17
C TYR A 483 15.91 5.54 -19.08
N ILE A 484 14.97 6.11 -18.33
CA ILE A 484 14.27 5.42 -17.25
C ILE A 484 13.42 4.26 -17.77
N PRO A 485 12.51 4.45 -18.77
CA PRO A 485 11.78 3.32 -19.34
C PRO A 485 12.71 2.20 -19.83
N LYS A 486 13.83 2.55 -20.47
CA LYS A 486 14.81 1.56 -20.95
C LYS A 486 15.45 0.77 -19.81
N ILE A 487 15.84 1.42 -18.71
CA ILE A 487 16.38 0.73 -17.52
C ILE A 487 15.36 -0.22 -16.89
N LEU A 488 14.09 0.19 -16.84
CA LEU A 488 13.02 -0.68 -16.34
C LEU A 488 12.66 -1.83 -17.31
N GLY A 489 13.12 -1.76 -18.57
CA GLY A 489 12.80 -2.73 -19.61
C GLY A 489 11.48 -2.47 -20.32
N TYR A 490 10.98 -1.25 -20.27
CA TYR A 490 9.71 -0.84 -20.84
C TYR A 490 9.90 -0.26 -22.24
N LYS A 491 8.84 -0.37 -23.05
CA LYS A 491 8.73 0.37 -24.31
C LYS A 491 8.08 1.73 -24.05
N THR A 492 8.33 2.70 -24.92
CA THR A 492 7.72 4.03 -24.85
C THR A 492 6.80 4.24 -26.04
N ALA A 493 5.73 5.00 -25.82
CA ALA A 493 4.83 5.51 -26.85
C ALA A 493 4.50 6.97 -26.53
N ARG A 494 4.38 7.81 -27.56
CA ARG A 494 4.03 9.23 -27.40
C ARG A 494 2.53 9.41 -27.14
N THR A 495 1.71 8.51 -27.66
CA THR A 495 0.24 8.58 -27.55
C THR A 495 -0.36 7.22 -27.19
N MET A 496 -1.59 7.23 -26.65
CA MET A 496 -2.33 5.99 -26.40
C MET A 496 -2.60 5.22 -27.71
N ALA A 497 -2.87 5.92 -28.81
CA ALA A 497 -3.10 5.29 -30.11
C ALA A 497 -1.87 4.50 -30.59
N GLU A 498 -0.67 5.06 -30.42
CA GLU A 498 0.59 4.38 -30.72
C GLU A 498 0.80 3.15 -29.83
N ALA A 499 0.59 3.28 -28.52
CA ALA A 499 0.71 2.14 -27.59
C ALA A 499 -0.27 1.01 -27.93
N LEU A 500 -1.51 1.33 -28.31
CA LEU A 500 -2.49 0.36 -28.76
C LEU A 500 -2.11 -0.28 -30.10
N SER A 501 -1.49 0.46 -31.01
CA SER A 501 -0.94 -0.09 -32.26
C SER A 501 0.15 -1.14 -31.97
N MET A 502 1.11 -0.79 -31.10
CA MET A 502 2.18 -1.70 -30.66
C MET A 502 1.62 -2.96 -29.96
N ALA A 503 0.52 -2.82 -29.23
CA ALA A 503 -0.15 -3.96 -28.61
C ALA A 503 -0.84 -4.87 -29.65
N ARG A 504 -1.47 -4.29 -30.70
CA ARG A 504 -2.07 -5.05 -31.81
C ARG A 504 -1.03 -5.81 -32.64
N GLU A 505 0.15 -5.24 -32.83
CA GLU A 505 1.26 -5.96 -33.49
C GLU A 505 1.62 -7.26 -32.76
N LYS A 506 1.49 -7.28 -31.42
CA LYS A 506 1.77 -8.46 -30.61
C LYS A 506 0.61 -9.44 -30.53
N HIS A 507 -0.61 -8.95 -30.35
CA HIS A 507 -1.78 -9.77 -30.00
C HIS A 507 -2.78 -9.97 -31.14
N GLY A 508 -2.50 -9.42 -32.32
CA GLY A 508 -3.39 -9.47 -33.49
C GLY A 508 -4.30 -8.23 -33.60
N PRO A 509 -5.16 -8.18 -34.63
CA PRO A 509 -5.89 -6.96 -35.00
C PRO A 509 -6.97 -6.53 -34.00
N SER A 510 -7.47 -7.46 -33.18
CA SER A 510 -8.62 -7.25 -32.28
C SER A 510 -8.35 -7.84 -30.88
N PRO A 511 -7.34 -7.32 -30.13
CA PRO A 511 -7.07 -7.80 -28.78
C PRO A 511 -8.20 -7.42 -27.83
N GLU A 512 -8.45 -8.26 -26.83
CA GLU A 512 -9.32 -7.91 -25.70
C GLU A 512 -8.61 -6.86 -24.83
N ILE A 513 -9.21 -5.67 -24.74
CA ILE A 513 -8.65 -4.54 -23.99
C ILE A 513 -9.49 -4.31 -22.73
N THR A 514 -8.83 -4.22 -21.58
CA THR A 514 -9.42 -3.77 -20.34
C THR A 514 -8.73 -2.50 -19.83
N CYS A 515 -9.50 -1.49 -19.44
CA CYS A 515 -9.00 -0.33 -18.71
C CYS A 515 -9.33 -0.48 -17.22
N LEU A 516 -8.30 -0.52 -16.36
CA LEU A 516 -8.44 -0.52 -14.91
C LEU A 516 -8.39 0.92 -14.41
N ARG A 517 -9.47 1.39 -13.78
CA ARG A 517 -9.56 2.75 -13.25
C ARG A 517 -9.09 2.78 -11.81
N ILE A 518 -8.01 3.50 -11.56
CA ILE A 518 -7.44 3.73 -10.24
C ILE A 518 -6.71 5.08 -10.26
N PRO A 519 -6.70 5.84 -9.14
CA PRO A 519 -7.54 5.74 -7.94
C PRO A 519 -9.03 6.10 -8.18
N PRO A 520 -9.95 5.78 -7.24
CA PRO A 520 -9.76 5.00 -5.99
C PRO A 520 -9.36 3.54 -6.20
N ILE A 521 -9.06 2.83 -5.12
CA ILE A 521 -8.65 1.43 -5.16
C ILE A 521 -9.79 0.55 -5.69
N VAL A 522 -9.42 -0.38 -6.57
CA VAL A 522 -10.27 -1.44 -7.11
C VAL A 522 -9.46 -2.72 -7.24
N ILE A 523 -10.09 -3.85 -6.94
CA ILE A 523 -9.52 -5.18 -7.11
C ILE A 523 -10.43 -5.94 -8.08
N ALA A 524 -9.87 -6.46 -9.18
CA ALA A 524 -10.62 -7.27 -10.11
C ALA A 524 -10.79 -8.69 -9.56
N ASP A 525 -12.02 -9.10 -9.23
CA ASP A 525 -12.33 -10.47 -8.84
C ASP A 525 -12.63 -11.28 -10.10
N VAL A 526 -11.59 -11.89 -10.67
CA VAL A 526 -11.62 -12.47 -12.02
C VAL A 526 -12.05 -13.94 -11.96
N SER A 527 -13.20 -14.23 -12.58
CA SER A 527 -13.76 -15.57 -12.76
C SER A 527 -13.52 -16.14 -14.15
#